data_AF-S7P8Q9-F1
#
_entry.id   AF-S7P8Q9-F1
#
_cell.length_a   1.000
_cell.length_b   1.000
_cell.length_c   1.000
_cell.angle_alpha   90.00
_cell.angle_beta   90.00
_cell.angle_gamma   90.00
#
_symmetry.space_group_name_H-M   'P 1'
#
loop_
_entity.id
_entity.type
_entity.pdbx_description
1 polymer ?
#
loop_
_entity_poly.entity_id
_entity_poly.type
_entity_poly.pdbx_seq_one_letter_code
_entity_poly.pdbx_strand_id
1 'polypeptide(L)'
;MAQQSKDQVLCLFSFPGGKCDPADQDVVHTALRETREELGLAVPEDHVWGVLQPVYDQAKNTVVPVLAGVGPLDPQSLQPNPEEVEEVFALPLAHLLQAQNQGYTHFCKGGHFRYTMPVFLHGPHRVWGLTAIITEFTLQVLVPGAYQPRLDFPGEWRLRG
;
A
#
# COMPACT_ATOMS: atom_id res chain seq x y z
N MET A 1 -22.66 -17.56 -8.81
CA MET A 1 -21.20 -17.64 -8.98
C MET A 1 -20.70 -16.27 -9.37
N ALA A 2 -19.96 -15.59 -8.48
CA ALA A 2 -19.02 -14.48 -8.73
C ALA A 2 -18.68 -13.85 -7.37
N GLN A 3 -17.86 -14.54 -6.58
CA GLN A 3 -17.26 -14.01 -5.35
C GLN A 3 -15.75 -14.08 -5.55
N GLN A 4 -15.18 -13.10 -6.26
CA GLN A 4 -13.73 -13.04 -6.56
C GLN A 4 -13.17 -11.60 -6.51
N SER A 5 -13.97 -10.64 -6.05
CA SER A 5 -13.65 -9.20 -6.16
C SER A 5 -12.86 -8.62 -4.98
N LYS A 6 -12.57 -9.40 -3.92
CA LYS A 6 -11.88 -8.90 -2.71
C LYS A 6 -10.44 -9.39 -2.55
N ASP A 7 -9.94 -10.16 -3.51
CA ASP A 7 -8.77 -11.00 -3.30
C ASP A 7 -7.47 -10.43 -3.90
N GLN A 8 -7.50 -9.22 -4.44
CA GLN A 8 -6.35 -8.60 -5.09
C GLN A 8 -6.10 -7.19 -4.56
N VAL A 9 -4.86 -6.93 -4.19
CA VAL A 9 -4.36 -5.60 -3.87
C VAL A 9 -3.48 -5.19 -5.05
N LEU A 10 -3.85 -4.11 -5.74
CA LEU A 10 -3.01 -3.55 -6.78
C LEU A 10 -1.78 -2.92 -6.11
N CYS A 11 -0.59 -3.40 -6.45
CA CYS A 11 0.67 -2.90 -5.86
C CYS A 11 1.61 -2.52 -6.99
N LEU A 12 2.03 -1.25 -7.07
CA LEU A 12 3.27 -0.89 -7.77
C LEU A 12 4.40 -0.81 -6.72
N PHE A 13 5.58 -0.32 -7.11
CA PHE A 13 6.56 0.17 -6.12
C PHE A 13 5.92 1.23 -5.18
N SER A 14 4.92 1.96 -5.67
CA SER A 14 3.98 2.83 -4.96
C SER A 14 2.52 2.46 -5.27
N PHE A 15 1.54 2.98 -4.54
CA PHE A 15 0.15 2.98 -5.02
C PHE A 15 -0.03 4.17 -5.99
N PRO A 16 -0.97 4.13 -6.94
CA PRO A 16 -1.25 5.29 -7.77
C PRO A 16 -1.66 6.48 -6.91
N GLY A 17 -1.17 7.67 -7.25
CA GLY A 17 -1.42 8.86 -6.46
C GLY A 17 -0.35 9.92 -6.64
N GLY A 18 -0.77 11.16 -6.45
CA GLY A 18 0.09 12.31 -6.60
C GLY A 18 -0.31 13.45 -5.69
N LYS A 19 0.04 14.65 -6.11
CA LYS A 19 -0.19 15.86 -5.33
C LYS A 19 -1.64 16.34 -5.55
N CYS A 20 -2.27 16.80 -4.48
CA CYS A 20 -3.55 17.49 -4.58
C CYS A 20 -3.44 18.73 -5.49
N ASP A 21 -4.29 18.79 -6.51
CA ASP A 21 -4.46 19.94 -7.39
C ASP A 21 -5.49 20.91 -6.78
N PRO A 22 -5.34 22.25 -6.92
CA PRO A 22 -6.38 23.20 -6.52
C PRO A 22 -7.80 22.92 -7.03
N ALA A 23 -7.96 22.19 -8.14
CA ALA A 23 -9.24 21.77 -8.68
C ALA A 23 -9.82 20.52 -8.01
N ASP A 24 -9.03 19.79 -7.20
CA ASP A 24 -9.51 18.63 -6.47
C ASP A 24 -10.43 19.05 -5.32
N GLN A 25 -11.59 18.41 -5.23
CA GLN A 25 -12.59 18.71 -4.20
C GLN A 25 -12.13 18.24 -2.82
N ASP A 26 -11.44 17.10 -2.77
CA ASP A 26 -10.88 16.48 -1.58
C ASP A 26 -9.81 15.44 -1.97
N VAL A 27 -9.30 14.72 -0.96
CA VAL A 27 -8.28 13.68 -1.13
C VAL A 27 -8.78 12.48 -1.94
N VAL A 28 -10.09 12.22 -1.95
CA VAL A 28 -10.69 11.12 -2.73
C VAL A 28 -10.65 11.50 -4.21
N HIS A 29 -11.05 12.73 -4.53
CA HIS A 29 -10.96 13.26 -5.90
C HIS A 29 -9.53 13.21 -6.44
N THR A 30 -8.54 13.64 -5.64
CA THR A 30 -7.12 13.53 -5.99
C THR A 30 -6.75 12.08 -6.31
N ALA A 31 -7.04 11.12 -5.43
CA ALA A 31 -6.67 9.72 -5.63
C ALA A 31 -7.31 9.10 -6.88
N LEU A 32 -8.58 9.41 -7.15
CA LEU A 32 -9.31 8.92 -8.33
C LEU A 32 -8.77 9.53 -9.63
N ARG A 33 -8.45 10.83 -9.63
CA ARG A 33 -7.83 11.52 -10.77
C ARG A 33 -6.47 10.92 -11.10
N GLU A 34 -5.58 10.83 -10.11
CA GLU A 34 -4.23 10.30 -10.28
C GLU A 34 -4.26 8.83 -10.72
N THR A 35 -5.16 8.01 -10.17
CA THR A 35 -5.35 6.62 -10.63
C THR A 35 -5.74 6.54 -12.10
N ARG A 36 -6.55 7.48 -12.58
CA ARG A 36 -6.92 7.55 -13.99
C ARG A 36 -5.78 8.04 -14.87
N GLU A 37 -5.02 9.03 -14.41
CA GLU A 37 -3.88 9.59 -15.13
C GLU A 37 -2.73 8.58 -15.26
N GLU A 38 -2.38 7.92 -14.16
CA GLU A 38 -1.26 6.98 -14.11
C GLU A 38 -1.58 5.63 -14.76
N LEU A 39 -2.80 5.10 -14.61
CA LEU A 39 -3.14 3.72 -14.99
C LEU A 39 -4.22 3.60 -16.07
N GLY A 40 -4.84 4.72 -16.47
CA GLY A 40 -6.04 4.71 -17.32
C GLY A 40 -7.26 4.08 -16.64
N LEU A 41 -7.20 3.86 -15.31
CA LEU A 41 -8.23 3.13 -14.57
C LEU A 41 -9.27 4.09 -13.99
N ALA A 42 -10.50 3.99 -14.50
CA ALA A 42 -11.63 4.73 -13.95
C ALA A 42 -12.25 3.94 -12.78
N VAL A 43 -12.14 4.48 -11.56
CA VAL A 43 -12.76 3.92 -10.37
C VAL A 43 -13.96 4.81 -9.98
N PRO A 44 -15.19 4.28 -9.94
CA PRO A 44 -16.35 5.01 -9.47
C PRO A 44 -16.21 5.46 -8.01
N GLU A 45 -16.71 6.64 -7.66
CA GLU A 45 -16.61 7.16 -6.29
C GLU A 45 -17.38 6.29 -5.28
N ASP A 46 -18.48 5.66 -5.69
CA ASP A 46 -19.25 4.71 -4.87
C ASP A 46 -18.52 3.39 -4.59
N HIS A 47 -17.39 3.15 -5.26
CA HIS A 47 -16.49 2.03 -4.97
C HIS A 47 -15.42 2.38 -3.93
N VAL A 48 -15.33 3.64 -3.49
CA VAL A 48 -14.42 4.06 -2.42
C VAL A 48 -14.95 3.53 -1.08
N TRP A 49 -14.14 2.73 -0.41
CA TRP A 49 -14.49 2.12 0.88
C TRP A 49 -14.17 3.04 2.06
N GLY A 50 -13.19 3.91 1.90
CA GLY A 50 -12.86 4.92 2.91
C GLY A 50 -11.45 5.48 2.77
N VAL A 51 -11.13 6.39 3.69
CA VAL A 51 -9.84 7.06 3.78
C VAL A 51 -9.11 6.55 5.02
N LEU A 52 -7.86 6.09 4.85
CA LEU A 52 -7.03 5.63 5.95
C LEU A 52 -6.40 6.82 6.71
N GLN A 53 -5.85 6.52 7.89
CA GLN A 53 -5.11 7.53 8.65
C GLN A 53 -3.92 8.05 7.83
N PRO A 54 -3.64 9.38 7.86
CA PRO A 54 -2.51 9.93 7.16
C PRO A 54 -1.18 9.30 7.60
N VAL A 55 -0.30 9.09 6.63
CA VAL A 55 1.07 8.64 6.84
C VAL A 55 2.04 9.73 6.39
N TYR A 56 3.23 9.74 6.98
CA TYR A 56 4.25 10.76 6.71
C TYR A 56 5.45 10.13 6.02
N ASP A 57 5.90 10.76 4.94
CA ASP A 57 7.16 10.38 4.30
C ASP A 57 8.37 10.89 5.13
N GLN A 58 9.59 10.61 4.64
CA GLN A 58 10.81 11.05 5.31
C GLN A 58 11.00 12.57 5.33
N ALA A 59 10.38 13.29 4.38
CA ALA A 59 10.38 14.74 4.29
C ALA A 59 9.23 15.38 5.10
N LYS A 60 8.42 14.58 5.79
CA LYS A 60 7.22 14.99 6.55
C LYS A 60 6.09 15.53 5.68
N ASN A 61 6.07 15.19 4.39
CA ASN A 61 4.87 15.39 3.59
C ASN A 61 3.78 14.45 4.09
N THR A 62 2.54 14.92 4.05
CA THR A 62 1.36 14.14 4.46
C THR A 62 0.82 13.39 3.25
N VAL A 63 0.72 12.07 3.37
CA VAL A 63 0.10 11.19 2.37
C VAL A 63 -1.16 10.61 2.98
N VAL A 64 -2.28 10.71 2.25
CA VAL A 64 -3.60 10.29 2.73
C VAL A 64 -4.08 9.13 1.86
N PRO A 65 -3.99 7.87 2.32
CA PRO A 65 -4.36 6.73 1.49
C PRO A 65 -5.88 6.60 1.36
N VAL A 66 -6.36 6.40 0.12
CA VAL A 66 -7.76 6.16 -0.19
C VAL A 66 -7.91 4.70 -0.62
N LEU A 67 -8.80 3.97 0.05
CA LEU A 67 -9.06 2.57 -0.23
C LEU A 67 -10.32 2.43 -1.09
N ALA A 68 -10.21 1.75 -2.22
CA ALA A 68 -11.31 1.54 -3.15
C ALA A 68 -11.31 0.12 -3.73
N GLY A 69 -12.51 -0.38 -4.03
CA GLY A 69 -12.70 -1.63 -4.75
C GLY A 69 -12.66 -1.44 -6.26
N VAL A 70 -11.66 -2.00 -6.93
CA VAL A 70 -11.54 -1.90 -8.40
C VAL A 70 -12.33 -2.96 -9.17
N GLY A 71 -13.00 -3.88 -8.47
CA GLY A 71 -13.71 -5.01 -9.09
C GLY A 71 -12.75 -6.03 -9.72
N PRO A 72 -13.25 -6.94 -10.56
CA PRO A 72 -12.42 -7.77 -11.41
C PRO A 72 -11.59 -6.89 -12.36
N LEU A 73 -10.27 -6.90 -12.16
CA LEU A 73 -9.33 -6.14 -12.96
C LEU A 73 -8.60 -7.08 -13.91
N ASP A 74 -8.67 -6.80 -15.21
CA ASP A 74 -7.79 -7.39 -16.21
C ASP A 74 -6.56 -6.49 -16.35
N PRO A 75 -5.35 -6.95 -16.00
CA PRO A 75 -4.13 -6.15 -16.16
C PRO A 75 -3.90 -5.66 -17.60
N GLN A 76 -4.42 -6.36 -18.62
CA GLN A 76 -4.29 -5.94 -20.02
C GLN A 76 -5.19 -4.75 -20.38
N SER A 77 -6.19 -4.45 -19.55
CA SER A 77 -7.08 -3.29 -19.74
C SER A 77 -6.49 -1.98 -19.23
N LEU A 78 -5.43 -2.05 -18.42
CA LEU A 78 -4.74 -0.88 -17.91
C LEU A 78 -3.97 -0.17 -19.03
N GLN A 79 -3.90 1.15 -18.94
CA GLN A 79 -3.16 2.00 -19.87
C GLN A 79 -2.18 2.85 -19.06
N PRO A 80 -1.05 2.28 -18.63
CA PRO A 80 -0.09 2.99 -17.80
C PRO A 80 0.51 4.18 -18.56
N ASN A 81 0.60 5.35 -17.91
CA ASN A 81 1.29 6.51 -18.46
C ASN A 81 2.82 6.24 -18.44
N PRO A 82 3.49 6.10 -19.60
CA PRO A 82 4.92 5.77 -19.63
C PRO A 82 5.83 6.87 -19.09
N GLU A 83 5.33 8.10 -18.91
CA GLU A 83 6.11 9.19 -18.31
C GLU A 83 6.22 9.06 -16.78
N GLU A 84 5.31 8.34 -16.15
CA GLU A 84 5.19 8.24 -14.69
C GLU A 84 5.27 6.80 -14.17
N VAL A 85 4.82 5.82 -14.97
CA VAL A 85 4.70 4.42 -14.59
C VAL A 85 5.57 3.53 -15.47
N GLU A 86 6.64 3.00 -14.87
CA GLU A 86 7.54 2.05 -15.53
C GLU A 86 6.94 0.64 -15.61
N GLU A 87 6.26 0.19 -14.54
CA GLU A 87 5.72 -1.16 -14.44
C GLU A 87 4.47 -1.19 -13.57
N VAL A 88 3.52 -2.03 -13.95
CA VAL A 88 2.33 -2.36 -13.15
C VAL A 88 2.33 -3.82 -12.74
N PHE A 89 2.15 -4.07 -11.45
CA PHE A 89 1.90 -5.41 -10.92
C PHE A 89 0.77 -5.40 -9.89
N ALA A 90 0.35 -6.59 -9.45
CA ALA A 90 -0.60 -6.76 -8.38
C ALA A 90 -0.15 -7.90 -7.48
N LEU A 91 -0.48 -7.81 -6.19
CA LEU A 91 -0.25 -8.89 -5.24
C LEU A 91 -1.61 -9.47 -4.80
N PRO A 92 -1.80 -10.79 -4.92
CA PRO A 92 -2.97 -11.43 -4.34
C PRO A 92 -3.00 -11.20 -2.82
N LEU A 93 -4.18 -10.94 -2.27
CA LEU A 93 -4.37 -10.81 -0.83
C LEU A 93 -3.86 -12.07 -0.09
N ALA A 94 -4.08 -13.25 -0.67
CA ALA A 94 -3.56 -14.51 -0.15
C ALA A 94 -2.03 -14.53 -0.05
N HIS A 95 -1.32 -13.89 -0.99
CA HIS A 95 0.14 -13.74 -0.95
C HIS A 95 0.57 -12.87 0.23
N LEU A 96 -0.10 -11.73 0.42
CA LEU A 96 0.18 -10.77 1.49
C LEU A 96 -0.11 -11.35 2.89
N LEU A 97 -1.06 -12.29 2.99
CA LEU A 97 -1.43 -12.96 4.24
C LEU A 97 -0.51 -14.11 4.63
N GLN A 98 0.35 -14.59 3.73
CA GLN A 98 1.29 -15.66 4.03
C GLN A 98 2.43 -15.18 4.93
N ALA A 99 2.65 -15.91 6.01
CA ALA A 99 3.60 -15.55 7.04
C ALA A 99 5.04 -15.40 6.52
N GLN A 100 5.45 -16.28 5.61
CA GLN A 100 6.77 -16.27 4.99
C GLN A 100 7.00 -15.09 4.05
N ASN A 101 5.93 -14.40 3.62
CA ASN A 101 6.01 -13.23 2.73
C ASN A 101 5.97 -11.92 3.51
N GLN A 102 5.90 -11.97 4.83
CA GLN A 102 5.88 -10.81 5.71
C GLN A 102 7.20 -10.74 6.47
N GLY A 103 7.64 -9.53 6.76
CA GLY A 103 8.76 -9.31 7.65
C GLY A 103 8.84 -7.87 8.10
N TYR A 104 9.88 -7.58 8.87
CA TYR A 104 10.19 -6.23 9.31
C TYR A 104 11.67 -5.92 9.09
N THR A 105 11.95 -4.71 8.62
CA THR A 105 13.31 -4.18 8.49
C THR A 105 13.58 -3.24 9.65
N HIS A 106 14.67 -3.48 10.40
CA HIS A 106 15.12 -2.59 11.47
C HIS A 106 16.14 -1.59 10.92
N PHE A 107 15.86 -0.31 11.09
CA PHE A 107 16.76 0.76 10.70
C PHE A 107 17.56 1.24 11.91
N CYS A 108 18.88 1.13 11.81
CA CYS A 108 19.82 1.57 12.84
C CYS A 108 20.67 2.76 12.33
N LYS A 109 21.03 3.69 13.21
CA LYS A 109 21.98 4.77 12.92
C LYS A 109 23.07 4.79 13.99
N GLY A 110 24.33 4.69 13.56
CA GLY A 110 25.47 4.64 14.48
C GLY A 110 25.41 3.45 15.45
N GLY A 111 24.87 2.31 15.01
CA GLY A 111 24.68 1.12 15.86
C GLY A 111 23.45 1.15 16.76
N HIS A 112 22.71 2.27 16.82
CA HIS A 112 21.50 2.40 17.63
C HIS A 112 20.23 2.18 16.82
N PHE A 113 19.28 1.42 17.38
CA PHE A 113 17.94 1.25 16.82
C PHE A 113 17.24 2.60 16.67
N ARG A 114 16.54 2.80 15.54
CA ARG A 114 15.77 4.01 15.26
C ARG A 114 14.30 3.70 15.11
N TYR A 115 13.97 2.85 14.14
CA TYR A 115 12.60 2.44 13.86
C TYR A 115 12.57 1.13 13.09
N THR A 116 11.39 0.50 13.05
CA THR A 116 11.11 -0.72 12.31
C THR A 116 10.04 -0.41 11.26
N MET A 117 10.14 -1.00 10.07
CA MET A 117 9.12 -0.89 9.04
C MET A 117 8.73 -2.26 8.48
N PRO A 118 7.45 -2.46 8.10
CA PRO A 118 7.03 -3.68 7.43
C PRO A 118 7.73 -3.83 6.07
N VAL A 119 7.87 -5.07 5.65
CA VAL A 119 8.29 -5.45 4.30
C VAL A 119 7.48 -6.65 3.84
N PHE A 120 7.03 -6.62 2.59
CA PHE A 120 6.42 -7.78 1.94
C PHE A 120 7.38 -8.34 0.88
N LEU A 121 7.54 -9.66 0.91
CA LEU A 121 8.58 -10.41 0.20
C LEU A 121 7.97 -11.42 -0.77
N HIS A 122 8.84 -12.00 -1.60
CA HIS A 122 8.53 -13.09 -2.52
C HIS A 122 7.42 -12.82 -3.56
N GLY A 123 7.08 -11.55 -3.78
CA GLY A 123 6.30 -11.10 -4.94
C GLY A 123 7.20 -10.79 -6.15
N PRO A 124 6.65 -10.21 -7.22
CA PRO A 124 7.42 -9.72 -8.37
C PRO A 124 8.50 -8.72 -7.92
N HIS A 125 8.14 -7.87 -6.96
CA HIS A 125 9.03 -6.91 -6.32
C HIS A 125 8.91 -6.99 -4.80
N ARG A 126 9.98 -6.58 -4.13
CA ARG A 126 9.97 -6.32 -2.69
C ARG A 126 9.16 -5.06 -2.43
N VAL A 127 8.12 -5.14 -1.61
CA VAL A 127 7.35 -3.97 -1.17
C VAL A 127 7.89 -3.48 0.18
N TRP A 128 8.34 -2.24 0.23
CA TRP A 128 8.97 -1.63 1.41
C TRP A 128 8.62 -0.14 1.46
N GLY A 129 9.12 0.57 2.48
CA GLY A 129 8.89 2.02 2.58
C GLY A 129 7.45 2.37 2.92
N LEU A 130 7.00 3.53 2.45
CA LEU A 130 5.65 4.04 2.72
C LEU A 130 4.57 3.10 2.16
N THR A 131 4.81 2.50 1.00
CA THR A 131 3.93 1.52 0.37
C THR A 131 3.67 0.33 1.29
N ALA A 132 4.70 -0.18 1.97
CA ALA A 132 4.54 -1.29 2.92
C ALA A 132 3.75 -0.88 4.18
N ILE A 133 3.93 0.36 4.68
CA ILE A 133 3.12 0.87 5.80
C ILE A 133 1.64 0.93 5.42
N ILE A 134 1.34 1.54 4.26
CA ILE A 134 -0.04 1.66 3.76
C ILE A 134 -0.63 0.26 3.51
N THR A 135 0.16 -0.67 2.99
CA THR A 135 -0.26 -2.07 2.80
C THR A 135 -0.60 -2.72 4.13
N GLU A 136 0.26 -2.58 5.14
CA GLU A 136 0.03 -3.12 6.49
C GLU A 136 -1.25 -2.56 7.12
N PHE A 137 -1.47 -1.23 7.06
CA PHE A 137 -2.71 -0.61 7.55
C PHE A 137 -3.95 -1.10 6.79
N THR A 138 -3.83 -1.25 5.48
CA THR A 138 -4.91 -1.81 4.64
C THR A 138 -5.26 -3.22 5.09
N LEU A 139 -4.28 -4.09 5.31
CA LEU A 139 -4.51 -5.47 5.75
C LEU A 139 -5.15 -5.54 7.15
N GLN A 140 -4.72 -4.69 8.07
CA GLN A 140 -5.30 -4.61 9.42
C GLN A 140 -6.78 -4.24 9.40
N VAL A 141 -7.19 -3.35 8.49
CA VAL A 141 -8.60 -2.92 8.35
C VAL A 141 -9.42 -3.92 7.53
N LEU A 142 -8.85 -4.41 6.42
CA LEU A 142 -9.58 -5.23 5.46
C LEU A 142 -9.81 -6.67 5.96
N VAL A 143 -8.85 -7.22 6.70
CA VAL A 143 -8.85 -8.62 7.16
C VAL A 143 -8.28 -8.77 8.57
N PRO A 144 -8.84 -8.09 9.59
CA PRO A 144 -8.30 -8.05 10.96
C PRO A 144 -8.16 -9.43 11.62
N GLY A 145 -9.00 -10.39 11.24
CA GLY A 145 -8.92 -11.76 11.75
C GLY A 145 -7.84 -12.64 11.11
N ALA A 146 -7.36 -12.27 9.92
CA ALA A 146 -6.40 -13.07 9.15
C ALA A 146 -5.00 -12.44 9.11
N TYR A 147 -4.91 -11.12 9.26
CA TYR A 147 -3.64 -10.41 9.32
C TYR A 147 -3.32 -9.96 10.74
N GLN A 148 -2.17 -10.41 11.25
CA GLN A 148 -1.66 -10.04 12.57
C GLN A 148 -0.22 -9.54 12.41
N PRO A 149 0.05 -8.24 12.63
CA PRO A 149 1.39 -7.68 12.63
C PRO A 149 2.28 -8.45 13.60
N ARG A 150 3.38 -9.03 13.12
CA ARG A 150 4.35 -9.77 13.94
C ARG A 150 5.62 -8.97 14.07
N LEU A 151 5.54 -7.93 14.89
CA LEU A 151 6.72 -7.17 15.30
C LEU A 151 7.59 -8.05 16.21
N ASP A 152 8.41 -8.90 15.59
CA ASP A 152 9.47 -9.60 16.30
C ASP A 152 10.56 -8.59 16.63
N PHE A 153 10.54 -8.06 17.84
CA PHE A 153 11.70 -7.37 18.39
C PHE A 153 12.76 -8.44 18.70
N PRO A 154 13.99 -8.35 18.14
CA PRO A 154 15.07 -9.23 18.56
C PRO A 154 15.21 -9.13 20.08
N GLY A 155 15.14 -10.27 20.78
CA GLY A 155 15.02 -10.36 22.24
C GLY A 155 16.17 -9.75 23.06
N GLU A 156 17.18 -9.16 22.42
CA GLU A 156 18.33 -8.52 23.05
C GLU A 156 18.15 -7.02 23.32
N TRP A 157 17.09 -6.37 22.79
CA TRP A 157 16.85 -4.94 23.00
C TRP A 157 16.02 -4.61 24.24
N ARG A 158 15.94 -5.53 25.22
CA ARG A 158 15.37 -5.25 26.54
C ARG A 158 16.26 -4.20 27.22
N LEU A 159 15.87 -2.94 27.05
CA LEU A 159 16.21 -1.75 27.84
C LEU A 159 17.33 -2.01 28.86
N ARG A 160 18.59 -1.76 28.45
CA ARG A 160 19.56 -1.26 29.43
C ARG A 160 19.15 0.18 29.69
N GLY A 161 18.67 0.42 30.90
CA GLY A 161 18.15 1.71 31.37
C GLY A 161 19.19 2.82 31.41
#